data_AF-A0E4U8-F1
#
_entry.id   AF-A0E4U8-F1
#
_cell.length_a   1.000
_cell.length_b   1.000
_cell.length_c   1.000
_cell.angle_alpha   90.00
_cell.angle_beta   90.00
_cell.angle_gamma   90.00
#
_symmetry.space_group_name_H-M   'P 1'
#
loop_
_entity.id
_entity.type
_entity.pdbx_description
1 polymer ?
#
loop_
_entity_poly.entity_id
_entity_poly.type
_entity_poly.pdbx_seq_one_letter_code
_entity_poly.pdbx_strand_id
1 'polypeptide(L)'
;MLILFFFFLLTEQQRDVEFNDKFFWTSIDRVNDKNIYRITNLEQPYYYVQVTLLQQDLSYFLLFDLNQIPELNGSPGDYVSYYEERRTRFLKIEPNGKIIYISASSNSTSGYYNITIWGSKEEFCDNNCSYYGECTDDGCECNSGYISTDCHQTAKEIQENQTQINLFGDEIQFIYLNTNVYEQMDIKLRLSTDSPSGIEIFFELTNAIIIPNQNYLDADSVLIKQKLIYDSQPFDFTIKKNSISEYDNIQFVFGARQLNSQLNSLNFQHTIDMKIQFLLLLQLQLSS
;
A
#
# COMPACT_ATOMS: atom_id res chain seq x y z
N MET A 1 -45.90 16.69 -25.28
CA MET A 1 -45.21 15.55 -24.63
C MET A 1 -43.80 16.02 -24.29
N LEU A 2 -43.64 16.67 -23.12
CA LEU A 2 -42.35 17.15 -22.65
C LEU A 2 -41.66 15.95 -21.97
N ILE A 3 -40.62 15.42 -22.60
CA ILE A 3 -39.74 14.44 -21.95
C ILE A 3 -38.88 15.23 -20.96
N LEU A 4 -39.26 15.21 -19.68
CA LEU A 4 -38.39 15.65 -18.59
C LEU A 4 -37.23 14.65 -18.50
N PHE A 5 -36.11 14.98 -19.15
CA PHE A 5 -34.83 14.36 -18.84
C PHE A 5 -34.40 14.84 -17.45
N PHE A 6 -34.71 14.04 -16.43
CA PHE A 6 -34.09 14.17 -15.11
C PHE A 6 -32.61 13.78 -15.28
N PHE A 7 -31.75 14.77 -15.50
CA PHE A 7 -30.32 14.61 -15.32
C PHE A 7 -30.09 14.38 -13.81
N PHE A 8 -29.93 13.12 -13.41
CA PHE A 8 -29.25 12.79 -12.16
C PHE A 8 -27.79 13.23 -12.35
N LEU A 9 -27.50 14.48 -12.02
CA LEU A 9 -26.13 14.92 -11.78
C LEU A 9 -25.61 14.06 -10.62
N LEU A 10 -24.63 13.22 -10.90
CA LEU A 10 -23.80 12.56 -9.89
C LEU A 10 -23.19 13.69 -9.07
N THR A 11 -23.79 13.96 -7.92
CA THR A 11 -23.38 15.04 -7.03
C THR A 11 -22.39 14.45 -6.05
N GLU A 12 -21.22 15.07 -5.95
CA GLU A 12 -20.23 14.78 -4.90
C GLU A 12 -20.95 14.76 -3.55
N GLN A 13 -20.94 13.61 -2.89
CA GLN A 13 -21.66 13.45 -1.63
C GLN A 13 -20.68 13.70 -0.49
N GLN A 14 -20.70 14.93 0.03
CA GLN A 14 -20.02 15.26 1.28
C GLN A 14 -20.95 14.98 2.47
N ARG A 15 -20.42 14.29 3.49
CA ARG A 15 -21.13 13.98 4.73
C ARG A 15 -20.32 14.41 5.94
N ASP A 16 -20.99 14.99 6.92
CA ASP A 16 -20.42 15.25 8.23
C ASP A 16 -20.51 13.99 9.10
N VAL A 17 -19.38 13.62 9.70
CA VAL A 17 -19.28 12.49 10.61
C VAL A 17 -19.65 12.96 12.01
N GLU A 18 -20.86 12.62 12.43
CA GLU A 18 -21.36 12.88 13.77
C GLU A 18 -21.15 11.66 14.66
N PHE A 19 -20.13 11.70 15.50
CA PHE A 19 -19.87 10.60 16.43
C PHE A 19 -20.92 10.48 17.52
N ASN A 20 -21.17 9.25 17.97
CA ASN A 20 -21.86 9.01 19.23
C ASN A 20 -20.96 9.28 20.44
N ASP A 21 -21.49 9.10 21.65
CA ASP A 21 -20.78 9.30 22.93
C ASP A 21 -19.51 8.45 23.12
N LYS A 22 -19.27 7.47 22.23
CA LYS A 22 -18.08 6.60 22.23
C LYS A 22 -17.11 6.93 21.10
N PHE A 23 -17.23 8.09 20.47
CA PHE A 23 -16.43 8.49 19.31
C PHE A 23 -16.51 7.48 18.17
N PHE A 24 -17.69 6.89 17.94
CA PHE A 24 -17.90 5.85 16.94
C PHE A 24 -18.98 6.25 15.94
N TRP A 25 -18.76 5.95 14.66
CA TRP A 25 -19.67 6.21 13.57
C TRP A 25 -19.56 5.11 12.50
N THR A 26 -20.66 4.77 11.85
CA THR A 26 -20.68 3.78 10.77
C THR A 26 -21.75 4.09 9.73
N SER A 27 -21.50 3.71 8.49
CA SER A 27 -22.47 3.80 7.40
C SER A 27 -22.27 2.71 6.35
N ILE A 28 -23.29 2.50 5.55
CA ILE A 28 -23.23 1.66 4.35
C ILE A 28 -23.49 2.55 3.17
N ASP A 29 -22.51 2.65 2.29
CA ASP A 29 -22.55 3.58 1.17
C ASP A 29 -22.36 2.88 -0.16
N ARG A 30 -22.98 3.46 -1.19
CA ARG A 30 -22.78 3.02 -2.56
C ARG A 30 -21.43 3.50 -3.04
N VAL A 31 -20.73 2.61 -3.74
CA VAL A 31 -19.50 2.96 -4.45
C VAL A 31 -19.84 4.01 -5.54
N ASN A 32 -19.08 5.11 -5.57
CA ASN A 32 -19.18 6.17 -6.57
C ASN A 32 -17.78 6.73 -6.88
N ASP A 33 -17.73 7.71 -7.78
CA ASP A 33 -16.53 8.43 -8.14
C ASP A 33 -15.92 9.19 -6.95
N LYS A 34 -16.74 9.70 -6.02
CA LYS A 34 -16.26 10.41 -4.84
C LYS A 34 -17.29 10.49 -3.71
N ASN A 35 -17.05 9.78 -2.61
CA ASN A 35 -17.72 9.98 -1.32
C ASN A 35 -16.76 10.68 -0.36
N ILE A 36 -17.18 11.82 0.20
CA ILE A 36 -16.36 12.60 1.13
C ILE A 36 -16.95 12.55 2.53
N TYR A 37 -16.13 12.23 3.51
CA TYR A 37 -16.46 12.26 4.93
C TYR A 37 -15.63 13.33 5.63
N ARG A 38 -16.29 14.25 6.32
CA ARG A 38 -15.66 15.36 7.04
C ARG A 38 -15.82 15.16 8.55
N ILE A 39 -14.71 15.16 9.27
CA ILE A 39 -14.66 15.02 10.72
C ILE A 39 -14.17 16.33 11.34
N THR A 40 -15.05 16.99 12.09
CA THR A 40 -14.75 18.27 12.75
C THR A 40 -14.64 18.17 14.27
N ASN A 41 -15.32 17.20 14.90
CA ASN A 41 -15.22 16.99 16.34
C ASN A 41 -14.05 16.08 16.71
N LEU A 42 -12.89 16.69 16.97
CA LEU A 42 -11.60 16.02 17.13
C LEU A 42 -11.11 16.03 18.57
N GLU A 43 -11.77 15.25 19.42
CA GLU A 43 -11.43 15.12 20.85
C GLU A 43 -10.45 13.97 21.16
N GLN A 44 -10.13 13.15 20.16
CA GLN A 44 -9.22 12.01 20.29
C GLN A 44 -7.87 12.27 19.59
N PRO A 45 -6.75 11.75 20.12
CA PRO A 45 -5.45 11.86 19.45
C PRO A 45 -5.36 11.00 18.18
N TYR A 46 -6.12 9.91 18.10
CA TYR A 46 -6.13 9.02 16.94
C TYR A 46 -7.55 8.83 16.40
N TYR A 47 -7.67 8.82 15.08
CA TYR A 47 -8.88 8.45 14.35
C TYR A 47 -8.58 7.34 13.37
N TYR A 48 -9.45 6.36 13.33
CA TYR A 48 -9.32 5.20 12.47
C TYR A 48 -10.47 5.14 11.49
N VAL A 49 -10.16 4.72 10.27
CA VAL A 49 -11.13 4.48 9.22
C VAL A 49 -10.97 3.05 8.76
N GLN A 50 -12.02 2.26 8.90
CA GLN A 50 -12.07 0.91 8.35
C GLN A 50 -13.17 0.85 7.30
N VAL A 51 -12.81 0.40 6.10
CA VAL A 51 -13.77 0.11 5.04
C VAL A 51 -13.77 -1.38 4.74
N THR A 52 -14.94 -1.97 4.55
CA THR A 52 -15.11 -3.32 4.04
C THR A 52 -15.99 -3.29 2.79
N LEU A 53 -15.41 -3.62 1.65
CA LEU A 53 -16.12 -3.71 0.37
C LEU A 53 -17.04 -4.94 0.36
N LEU A 54 -18.32 -4.77 0.01
CA LEU A 54 -19.26 -5.89 -0.10
C LEU A 54 -19.05 -6.71 -1.38
N GLN A 55 -18.38 -6.14 -2.37
CA GLN A 55 -17.90 -6.82 -3.57
C GLN A 55 -16.45 -6.40 -3.85
N GLN A 56 -15.67 -7.27 -4.51
CA GLN A 56 -14.32 -6.92 -4.95
C GLN A 56 -14.36 -5.73 -5.91
N ASP A 57 -13.53 -4.71 -5.67
CA ASP A 57 -13.40 -3.55 -6.53
C ASP A 57 -11.94 -3.10 -6.60
N LEU A 58 -11.30 -3.40 -7.73
CA LEU A 58 -9.88 -3.10 -7.98
C LEU A 58 -9.62 -1.63 -8.28
N SER A 59 -10.66 -0.81 -8.38
CA SER A 59 -10.54 0.64 -8.57
C SER A 59 -10.84 1.44 -7.32
N TYR A 60 -11.13 0.77 -6.19
CA TYR A 60 -11.46 1.42 -4.94
C TYR A 60 -10.22 1.96 -4.22
N PHE A 61 -10.22 3.27 -3.96
CA PHE A 61 -9.20 3.97 -3.19
C PHE A 61 -9.80 4.61 -1.94
N LEU A 62 -9.00 4.60 -0.87
CA LEU A 62 -9.30 5.28 0.38
C LEU A 62 -8.16 6.26 0.69
N LEU A 63 -8.48 7.54 0.65
CA LEU A 63 -7.53 8.64 0.85
C LEU A 63 -7.97 9.51 2.03
N PHE A 64 -7.04 10.25 2.62
CA PHE A 64 -7.36 11.30 3.59
C PHE A 64 -6.49 12.53 3.41
N ASP A 65 -6.90 13.65 3.99
CA ASP A 65 -6.11 14.88 4.04
C ASP A 65 -6.60 15.72 5.25
N LEU A 66 -5.74 16.62 5.73
CA LEU A 66 -6.01 17.49 6.87
C LEU A 66 -6.28 18.92 6.36
N ASN A 67 -7.49 19.42 6.64
CA ASN A 67 -8.03 20.74 6.26
C ASN A 67 -8.40 20.94 4.78
N GLN A 68 -8.29 19.93 3.92
CA GLN A 68 -8.74 20.01 2.53
C GLN A 68 -9.28 18.67 2.04
N ILE A 69 -10.02 18.67 0.93
CA ILE A 69 -10.54 17.43 0.32
C ILE A 69 -9.37 16.69 -0.35
N PRO A 70 -9.21 15.37 -0.13
CA PRO A 70 -8.11 14.61 -0.70
C PRO A 70 -8.16 14.59 -2.23
N GLU A 71 -7.00 14.69 -2.86
CA GLU A 71 -6.80 14.50 -4.29
C GLU A 71 -6.01 13.22 -4.54
N LEU A 72 -6.30 12.54 -5.67
CA LEU A 72 -5.69 11.24 -5.97
C LEU A 72 -4.15 11.31 -6.07
N ASN A 73 -3.63 12.48 -6.47
CA ASN A 73 -2.20 12.74 -6.58
C ASN A 73 -1.75 13.63 -5.42
N GLY A 74 -1.12 13.04 -4.41
CA GLY A 74 -0.44 13.78 -3.34
C GLY A 74 -1.11 13.73 -1.98
N SER A 75 -2.34 13.20 -1.87
CA SER A 75 -2.93 12.94 -0.55
C SER A 75 -2.51 11.55 -0.02
N PRO A 76 -2.31 11.41 1.29
CA PRO A 76 -2.02 10.12 1.91
C PRO A 76 -3.23 9.17 1.80
N GLY A 77 -2.97 7.86 1.81
CA GLY A 77 -4.01 6.87 1.62
C GLY A 77 -3.56 5.43 1.82
N ASP A 78 -4.52 4.51 1.74
CA ASP A 78 -4.30 3.07 1.92
C ASP A 78 -3.90 2.42 0.59
N TYR A 79 -2.71 2.79 0.12
CA TYR A 79 -2.16 2.29 -1.15
C TYR A 79 -1.78 0.82 -1.08
N VAL A 80 -1.29 0.34 0.06
CA VAL A 80 -0.90 -1.07 0.25
C VAL A 80 -2.10 -1.97 0.00
N SER A 81 -3.21 -1.74 0.69
CA SER A 81 -4.43 -2.55 0.51
C SER A 81 -5.02 -2.44 -0.90
N TYR A 82 -4.78 -1.32 -1.60
CA TYR A 82 -5.14 -1.17 -3.01
C TYR A 82 -4.33 -2.12 -3.91
N TYR A 83 -3.01 -2.12 -3.79
CA TYR A 83 -2.14 -2.97 -4.62
C TYR A 83 -2.23 -4.45 -4.25
N GLU A 84 -2.52 -4.76 -2.98
CA GLU A 84 -2.83 -6.11 -2.51
C GLU A 84 -4.25 -6.57 -2.87
N GLU A 85 -5.05 -5.72 -3.52
CA GLU A 85 -6.42 -6.01 -3.93
C GLU A 85 -7.29 -6.49 -2.75
N ARG A 86 -7.08 -5.96 -1.54
CA ARG A 86 -7.85 -6.36 -0.36
C ARG A 86 -9.32 -5.97 -0.52
N ARG A 87 -10.21 -6.56 0.27
CA ARG A 87 -11.58 -6.03 0.47
C ARG A 87 -11.70 -5.10 1.65
N THR A 88 -10.76 -5.19 2.58
CA THR A 88 -10.66 -4.30 3.73
C THR A 88 -9.70 -3.17 3.40
N ARG A 89 -9.99 -1.97 3.91
CA ARG A 89 -9.10 -0.83 3.92
C ARG A 89 -8.99 -0.31 5.34
N PHE A 90 -7.82 0.22 5.68
CA PHE A 90 -7.56 0.77 7.00
C PHE A 90 -6.71 2.04 6.90
N LEU A 91 -7.12 3.08 7.64
CA LEU A 91 -6.32 4.28 7.86
C LEU A 91 -6.22 4.58 9.35
N LYS A 92 -5.00 4.89 9.81
CA LYS A 92 -4.74 5.59 11.08
C LYS A 92 -4.46 7.06 10.76
N ILE A 93 -5.15 7.97 11.43
CA ILE A 93 -5.08 9.41 11.19
C ILE A 93 -4.85 10.13 12.52
N GLU A 94 -3.76 10.89 12.58
CA GLU A 94 -3.49 11.82 13.67
C GLU A 94 -3.92 13.23 13.23
N PRO A 95 -5.01 13.79 13.77
CA PRO A 95 -5.56 15.05 13.29
C PRO A 95 -4.66 16.24 13.62
N ASN A 96 -3.92 16.20 14.74
CA ASN A 96 -3.13 17.33 15.22
C ASN A 96 -3.92 18.66 15.28
N GLY A 97 -5.20 18.57 15.69
CA GLY A 97 -6.14 19.68 15.77
C GLY A 97 -6.72 20.18 14.43
N LYS A 98 -6.43 19.50 13.31
CA LYS A 98 -6.90 19.84 11.96
C LYS A 98 -8.09 18.99 11.55
N ILE A 99 -9.03 19.57 10.79
CA ILE A 99 -10.20 18.87 10.25
C ILE A 99 -9.74 17.70 9.39
N ILE A 100 -10.33 16.52 9.58
CA ILE A 100 -10.02 15.36 8.74
C ILE A 100 -11.03 15.29 7.60
N TYR A 101 -10.54 15.14 6.37
CA TYR A 101 -11.34 14.75 5.22
C TYR A 101 -10.90 13.37 4.75
N ILE A 102 -11.87 12.48 4.52
CA ILE A 102 -11.66 11.14 3.98
C ILE A 102 -12.37 11.07 2.64
N SER A 103 -11.70 10.54 1.62
CA SER A 103 -12.26 10.28 0.31
C SER A 103 -12.29 8.78 0.04
N ALA A 104 -13.49 8.26 -0.20
CA ALA A 104 -13.73 6.91 -0.69
C ALA A 104 -14.20 6.99 -2.14
N SER A 105 -13.38 6.53 -3.08
CA SER A 105 -13.60 6.70 -4.51
C SER A 105 -13.37 5.42 -5.28
N SER A 106 -14.11 5.21 -6.36
CA SER A 106 -13.92 4.09 -7.27
C SER A 106 -14.43 4.43 -8.68
N ASN A 107 -13.88 3.74 -9.68
CA ASN A 107 -14.38 3.81 -11.06
C ASN A 107 -15.54 2.84 -11.29
N SER A 108 -15.80 1.91 -10.35
CA SER A 108 -16.99 1.07 -10.38
C SER A 108 -18.23 1.87 -10.03
N THR A 109 -19.31 1.65 -10.78
CA THR A 109 -20.63 2.23 -10.50
C THR A 109 -21.56 1.25 -9.79
N SER A 110 -21.12 0.00 -9.61
CA SER A 110 -21.88 -1.05 -8.93
C SER A 110 -21.15 -1.50 -7.68
N GLY A 111 -21.87 -1.50 -6.58
CA GLY A 111 -21.43 -2.08 -5.33
C GLY A 111 -21.65 -1.17 -4.14
N TYR A 112 -21.33 -1.70 -2.97
CA TYR A 112 -21.49 -1.05 -1.69
C TYR A 112 -20.30 -1.37 -0.79
N TYR A 113 -20.08 -0.53 0.19
CA TYR A 113 -19.11 -0.76 1.24
C TYR A 113 -19.65 -0.34 2.59
N ASN A 114 -19.17 -1.01 3.63
CA ASN A 114 -19.36 -0.57 5.00
C ASN A 114 -18.17 0.29 5.38
N ILE A 115 -18.41 1.48 5.91
CA ILE A 115 -17.38 2.34 6.49
C ILE A 115 -17.64 2.48 7.99
N THR A 116 -16.57 2.35 8.77
CA THR A 116 -16.58 2.59 10.21
C THR A 116 -15.47 3.56 10.53
N ILE A 117 -15.81 4.60 11.29
CA ILE A 117 -14.88 5.63 11.74
C ILE A 117 -14.96 5.69 13.25
N TRP A 118 -13.82 5.62 13.93
CA TRP A 118 -13.79 5.78 15.37
C TRP A 118 -12.56 6.55 15.85
N GLY A 119 -12.74 7.28 16.96
CA GLY A 119 -11.64 7.94 17.67
C GLY A 119 -11.19 7.13 18.89
N SER A 120 -9.91 7.18 19.22
CA SER A 120 -9.34 6.53 20.41
C SER A 120 -8.23 7.36 21.05
N LYS A 121 -8.07 7.19 22.36
CA LYS A 121 -6.89 7.66 23.12
C LYS A 121 -5.69 6.73 22.96
N GLU A 122 -5.96 5.46 22.73
CA GLU A 122 -4.96 4.41 22.56
C GLU A 122 -4.71 4.16 21.08
N GLU A 123 -3.48 3.78 20.80
CA GLU A 123 -3.08 3.33 19.47
C GLU A 123 -3.65 1.93 19.17
N PHE A 124 -4.16 1.75 17.95
CA PHE A 124 -4.64 0.48 17.43
C PHE A 124 -3.97 0.17 16.11
N CYS A 125 -3.51 -1.06 15.97
CA CYS A 125 -3.04 -1.58 14.71
C CYS A 125 -4.15 -2.30 13.93
N ASP A 126 -4.06 -2.25 12.60
CA ASP A 126 -4.99 -2.96 11.72
C ASP A 126 -5.00 -4.46 12.06
N ASN A 127 -6.21 -5.02 12.18
CA ASN A 127 -6.49 -6.42 12.46
C ASN A 127 -5.62 -7.06 13.57
N ASN A 128 -5.16 -6.29 14.58
CA ASN A 128 -4.22 -6.75 15.59
C ASN A 128 -2.98 -7.44 14.99
N CYS A 129 -2.43 -6.86 13.91
CA CYS A 129 -1.30 -7.40 13.16
C CYS A 129 -1.49 -8.84 12.71
N SER A 130 -2.76 -9.24 12.48
CA SER A 130 -3.18 -10.58 12.08
C SER A 130 -2.58 -11.71 12.91
N TYR A 131 -2.14 -11.42 14.14
CA TYR A 131 -1.40 -12.32 15.02
C TYR A 131 -0.03 -12.79 14.47
N TYR A 132 0.49 -12.15 13.43
CA TYR A 132 1.79 -12.41 12.82
C TYR A 132 2.76 -11.24 12.98
N GLY A 133 2.50 -10.37 13.94
CA GLY A 133 3.38 -9.27 14.32
C GLY A 133 3.07 -8.71 15.70
N GLU A 134 3.82 -7.71 16.11
CA GLU A 134 3.64 -6.94 17.33
C GLU A 134 3.10 -5.54 16.99
N CYS A 135 2.11 -5.07 17.74
CA CYS A 135 1.58 -3.71 17.56
C CYS A 135 2.46 -2.73 18.33
N THR A 136 3.06 -1.78 17.61
CA THR A 136 3.93 -0.72 18.14
C THR A 136 3.26 0.65 17.96
N ASP A 137 3.87 1.71 18.51
CA ASP A 137 3.41 3.11 18.33
C ASP A 137 3.47 3.60 16.87
N ASP A 138 4.14 2.83 16.01
CA ASP A 138 4.35 3.12 14.60
C ASP A 138 3.58 2.15 13.68
N GLY A 139 2.79 1.22 14.25
CA GLY A 139 2.04 0.21 13.52
C GLY A 139 2.56 -1.22 13.75
N CYS A 140 2.29 -2.12 12.80
CA CYS A 140 2.54 -3.56 12.99
C CYS A 140 3.94 -4.01 12.62
N GLU A 141 4.74 -4.40 13.63
CA GLU A 141 6.02 -5.10 13.48
C GLU A 141 5.82 -6.57 13.09
N CYS A 142 5.82 -6.85 11.79
CA CYS A 142 5.64 -8.21 11.27
C CYS A 142 6.80 -9.15 11.57
N ASN A 143 6.45 -10.38 11.95
CA ASN A 143 7.39 -11.47 12.06
C ASN A 143 8.01 -11.81 10.70
N SER A 144 9.22 -12.37 10.71
CA SER A 144 9.92 -12.81 9.49
C SER A 144 9.04 -13.64 8.55
N GLY A 145 8.97 -13.22 7.29
CA GLY A 145 8.15 -13.88 6.26
C GLY A 145 6.71 -13.38 6.17
N TYR A 146 6.31 -12.43 7.02
CA TYR A 146 5.02 -11.74 6.95
C TYR A 146 5.23 -10.26 6.62
N ILE A 147 4.32 -9.70 5.83
CA ILE A 147 4.33 -8.32 5.34
C ILE A 147 2.89 -7.78 5.31
N SER A 148 2.71 -6.57 4.75
CA SER A 148 1.47 -5.77 4.77
C SER A 148 1.30 -4.99 6.08
N THR A 149 0.39 -4.00 6.07
CA THR A 149 0.12 -3.10 7.21
C THR A 149 -0.40 -3.81 8.46
N ASP A 150 -0.93 -5.03 8.31
CA ASP A 150 -1.44 -5.89 9.38
C ASP A 150 -0.80 -7.29 9.37
N CYS A 151 0.35 -7.48 8.71
CA CYS A 151 1.10 -8.75 8.70
C CYS A 151 0.32 -9.98 8.17
N HIS A 152 -0.78 -9.80 7.43
CA HIS A 152 -1.56 -10.94 6.93
C HIS A 152 -0.93 -11.61 5.71
N GLN A 153 -0.14 -10.89 4.93
CA GLN A 153 0.46 -11.41 3.71
C GLN A 153 1.77 -12.12 4.01
N THR A 154 2.01 -13.23 3.33
CA THR A 154 3.30 -13.93 3.38
C THR A 154 4.19 -13.47 2.26
N ALA A 155 5.48 -13.25 2.54
CA ALA A 155 6.49 -12.95 1.54
C ALA A 155 7.65 -13.93 1.60
N LYS A 156 8.21 -14.26 0.44
CA LYS A 156 9.40 -15.10 0.33
C LYS A 156 10.67 -14.25 0.43
N GLU A 157 11.54 -14.56 1.39
CA GLU A 157 12.84 -13.90 1.49
C GLU A 157 13.76 -14.29 0.33
N ILE A 158 14.46 -13.32 -0.24
CA ILE A 158 15.51 -13.55 -1.22
C ILE A 158 16.82 -13.79 -0.48
N GLN A 159 17.39 -14.98 -0.65
CA GLN A 159 18.70 -15.33 -0.11
C GLN A 159 19.81 -14.75 -1.00
N GLU A 160 20.97 -14.39 -0.42
CA GLU A 160 22.11 -13.76 -1.13
C GLU A 160 22.55 -14.50 -2.40
N ASN A 161 22.47 -15.83 -2.39
CA ASN A 161 22.90 -16.69 -3.49
C ASN A 161 21.75 -17.03 -4.47
N GLN A 162 20.55 -16.54 -4.22
CA GLN A 162 19.38 -16.84 -5.04
C GLN A 162 19.32 -15.86 -6.22
N THR A 163 19.61 -16.36 -7.42
CA THR A 163 19.56 -15.56 -8.65
C THR A 163 18.27 -15.73 -9.46
N GLN A 164 17.38 -16.61 -8.99
CA GLN A 164 16.15 -16.94 -9.70
C GLN A 164 15.00 -17.07 -8.71
N ILE A 165 13.85 -16.53 -9.09
CA ILE A 165 12.61 -16.63 -8.35
C ILE A 165 11.54 -17.15 -9.29
N ASN A 166 11.02 -18.34 -8.98
CA ASN A 166 9.90 -18.89 -9.72
C ASN A 166 8.62 -18.23 -9.22
N LEU A 167 7.85 -17.66 -10.14
CA LEU A 167 6.49 -17.25 -9.92
C LEU A 167 5.54 -18.34 -10.41
N PHE A 168 4.59 -18.70 -9.55
CA PHE A 168 3.58 -19.71 -9.84
C PHE A 168 2.18 -19.09 -9.88
N GLY A 169 1.43 -19.37 -10.94
CA GLY A 169 0.03 -18.95 -11.06
C GLY A 169 -0.17 -17.46 -11.30
N ASP A 170 -1.42 -17.04 -11.12
CA ASP A 170 -1.93 -15.73 -11.55
C ASP A 170 -2.01 -14.73 -10.39
N GLU A 171 -1.85 -15.22 -9.17
CA GLU A 171 -1.89 -14.43 -7.95
C GLU A 171 -0.58 -13.66 -7.76
N ILE A 172 -0.70 -12.49 -7.13
CA ILE A 172 0.46 -11.70 -6.74
C ILE A 172 1.27 -12.53 -5.73
N GLN A 173 2.55 -12.74 -6.05
CA GLN A 173 3.49 -13.32 -5.11
C GLN A 173 4.37 -12.22 -4.53
N PHE A 174 4.43 -12.19 -3.21
CA PHE A 174 5.26 -11.27 -2.48
C PHE A 174 6.61 -11.88 -2.17
N ILE A 175 7.63 -11.08 -2.39
CA ILE A 175 9.02 -11.41 -2.18
C ILE A 175 9.62 -10.24 -1.39
N TYR A 176 10.56 -10.49 -0.50
CA TYR A 176 11.26 -9.41 0.19
C TYR A 176 12.77 -9.62 0.27
N LEU A 177 13.49 -8.51 0.31
CA LEU A 177 14.92 -8.47 0.59
C LEU A 177 15.13 -7.83 1.97
N ASN A 178 15.71 -8.61 2.89
CA ASN A 178 16.12 -8.12 4.19
C ASN A 178 17.32 -7.19 4.04
N THR A 179 17.12 -5.88 4.27
CA THR A 179 18.18 -4.88 4.01
C THR A 179 19.16 -4.72 5.16
N ASN A 180 18.85 -5.23 6.36
CA ASN A 180 19.71 -5.15 7.55
C ASN A 180 21.06 -5.85 7.31
N VAL A 181 21.11 -6.85 6.43
CA VAL A 181 22.36 -7.54 6.06
C VAL A 181 23.29 -6.62 5.23
N TYR A 182 22.76 -5.52 4.68
CA TYR A 182 23.44 -4.66 3.70
C TYR A 182 23.49 -3.18 4.11
N GLU A 183 23.41 -2.87 5.41
CA GLU A 183 23.39 -1.49 5.97
C GLU A 183 24.48 -0.53 5.44
N GLN A 184 25.53 -1.05 4.79
CA GLN A 184 26.65 -0.26 4.28
C GLN A 184 26.81 -0.29 2.75
N MET A 185 25.89 -0.88 2.00
CA MET A 185 26.04 -1.08 0.55
C MET A 185 24.87 -0.52 -0.25
N ASP A 186 25.17 -0.01 -1.44
CA ASP A 186 24.14 0.21 -2.46
C ASP A 186 23.77 -1.14 -3.08
N ILE A 187 22.48 -1.41 -3.18
CA ILE A 187 21.96 -2.65 -3.74
C ILE A 187 21.49 -2.35 -5.17
N LYS A 188 22.21 -2.87 -6.17
CA LYS A 188 21.74 -2.83 -7.55
C LYS A 188 20.99 -4.11 -7.87
N LEU A 189 19.73 -3.97 -8.24
CA LEU A 189 18.86 -5.07 -8.62
C LEU A 189 18.60 -4.98 -10.12
N ARG A 190 18.87 -6.08 -10.82
CA ARG A 190 18.50 -6.28 -12.22
C ARG A 190 17.46 -7.39 -12.29
N LEU A 191 16.30 -7.05 -12.82
CA LEU A 191 15.17 -7.94 -12.99
C LEU A 191 14.98 -8.25 -14.48
N SER A 192 14.87 -9.53 -14.79
CA SER A 192 14.53 -10.03 -16.12
C SER A 192 13.50 -11.16 -15.97
N THR A 193 12.73 -11.41 -17.01
CA THR A 193 11.73 -12.47 -17.03
C THR A 193 11.86 -13.31 -18.29
N ASP A 194 11.54 -14.60 -18.19
CA ASP A 194 11.34 -15.47 -19.35
C ASP A 194 9.91 -15.38 -19.93
N SER A 195 9.02 -14.61 -19.29
CA SER A 195 7.64 -14.45 -19.72
C SER A 195 7.57 -13.59 -21.00
N PRO A 196 7.06 -14.13 -22.13
CA PRO A 196 6.88 -13.36 -23.34
C PRO A 196 5.75 -12.33 -23.23
N SER A 197 4.78 -12.54 -22.32
CA SER A 197 3.75 -11.55 -22.02
C SER A 197 4.25 -10.45 -21.09
N GLY A 198 5.42 -10.65 -20.48
CA GLY A 198 5.97 -9.80 -19.43
C GLY A 198 5.37 -10.10 -18.06
N ILE A 199 5.89 -9.38 -17.08
CA ILE A 199 5.46 -9.38 -15.69
C ILE A 199 5.22 -7.94 -15.25
N GLU A 200 4.25 -7.78 -14.36
CA GLU A 200 4.06 -6.56 -13.62
C GLU A 200 4.68 -6.74 -12.24
N ILE A 201 5.54 -5.79 -11.87
CA ILE A 201 6.13 -5.71 -10.54
C ILE A 201 5.71 -4.40 -9.93
N PHE A 202 5.27 -4.43 -8.68
CA PHE A 202 5.22 -3.26 -7.84
C PHE A 202 6.25 -3.40 -6.73
N PHE A 203 7.03 -2.34 -6.57
CA PHE A 203 8.04 -2.21 -5.53
C PHE A 203 7.40 -1.47 -4.38
N GLU A 204 7.55 -1.97 -3.17
CA GLU A 204 7.15 -1.28 -1.97
C GLU A 204 8.38 -1.16 -1.05
N LEU A 205 8.87 0.07 -0.89
CA LEU A 205 9.74 0.42 0.23
C LEU A 205 8.83 0.63 1.41
N THR A 206 8.79 -0.33 2.31
CA THR A 206 7.94 -0.20 3.49
C THR A 206 8.74 -0.56 4.71
N ASN A 207 8.54 0.25 5.74
CA ASN A 207 8.92 -0.19 7.05
C ASN A 207 7.90 -1.20 7.55
N ALA A 208 6.69 -1.37 6.97
CA ALA A 208 5.61 -2.28 7.43
C ALA A 208 6.11 -3.68 7.78
N ILE A 209 6.59 -4.01 8.99
CA ILE A 209 6.90 -3.36 10.30
C ILE A 209 6.29 -1.99 10.79
N ILE A 210 6.18 -0.89 10.02
CA ILE A 210 5.62 0.42 10.43
C ILE A 210 4.83 1.11 9.28
N ILE A 211 3.65 1.65 9.60
CA ILE A 211 2.87 2.56 8.73
C ILE A 211 3.69 3.85 8.59
N PRO A 212 4.02 4.34 7.38
CA PRO A 212 4.75 5.59 7.26
C PRO A 212 3.93 6.71 7.92
N ASN A 213 4.46 7.28 9.00
CA ASN A 213 4.01 8.52 9.61
C ASN A 213 3.72 9.57 8.51
N GLN A 214 2.67 10.38 8.72
CA GLN A 214 2.20 11.43 7.82
C GLN A 214 3.31 12.34 7.23
N ASN A 215 4.44 12.49 7.93
CA ASN A 215 5.58 13.28 7.45
C ASN A 215 6.40 12.62 6.32
N TYR A 216 6.16 11.36 5.97
CA TYR A 216 6.95 10.60 4.99
C TYR A 216 6.30 10.48 3.60
N LEU A 217 5.12 11.07 3.42
CA LEU A 217 4.35 11.06 2.18
C LEU A 217 4.55 12.35 1.37
N ASP A 218 5.76 12.91 1.42
CA ASP A 218 6.16 13.95 0.47
C ASP A 218 6.15 13.38 -0.95
N ALA A 219 5.54 14.12 -1.88
CA ALA A 219 5.08 13.65 -3.19
C ALA A 219 6.14 13.03 -4.14
N ASP A 220 7.43 13.11 -3.82
CA ASP A 220 8.54 12.56 -4.62
C ASP A 220 9.08 11.22 -4.08
N SER A 221 8.75 10.82 -2.85
CA SER A 221 9.11 9.53 -2.25
C SER A 221 7.97 8.52 -2.40
N VAL A 222 7.45 8.35 -3.62
CA VAL A 222 6.45 7.32 -3.89
C VAL A 222 7.05 5.96 -3.52
N LEU A 223 6.68 5.49 -2.32
CA LEU A 223 7.12 4.23 -1.72
C LEU A 223 6.71 3.03 -2.58
N ILE A 224 5.69 3.22 -3.42
CA ILE A 224 5.19 2.19 -4.34
C ILE A 224 5.44 2.52 -5.80
N LYS A 225 6.35 1.80 -6.46
CA LYS A 225 6.62 1.97 -7.91
C LYS A 225 6.07 0.78 -8.68
N GLN A 226 5.19 1.03 -9.63
CA GLN A 226 4.72 0.00 -10.56
C GLN A 226 5.59 -0.02 -11.82
N LYS A 227 5.98 -1.21 -12.27
CA LYS A 227 6.75 -1.38 -13.49
C LYS A 227 6.39 -2.65 -14.25
N LEU A 228 6.34 -2.51 -15.57
CA LEU A 228 6.18 -3.62 -16.50
C LEU A 228 7.57 -4.04 -16.98
N ILE A 229 7.86 -5.33 -16.91
CA ILE A 229 9.12 -5.94 -17.34
C ILE A 229 8.82 -6.98 -18.40
N TYR A 230 9.59 -6.94 -19.49
CA TYR A 230 9.48 -7.87 -20.60
C TYR A 230 10.81 -8.60 -20.78
N ASP A 231 10.79 -9.78 -21.38
CA ASP A 231 11.97 -10.61 -21.68
C ASP A 231 13.09 -9.85 -22.43
N SER A 232 12.69 -8.96 -23.34
CA SER A 232 13.58 -8.14 -24.17
C SER A 232 14.10 -6.89 -23.47
N GLN A 233 13.57 -6.54 -22.29
CA GLN A 233 13.83 -5.27 -21.61
C GLN A 233 14.00 -5.48 -20.10
N PRO A 234 15.20 -5.90 -19.65
CA PRO A 234 15.48 -6.01 -18.23
C PRO A 234 15.37 -4.65 -17.55
N PHE A 235 14.93 -4.66 -16.30
CA PHE A 235 14.79 -3.48 -15.46
C PHE A 235 15.92 -3.44 -14.43
N ASP A 236 16.71 -2.36 -14.45
CA ASP A 236 17.73 -2.09 -13.46
C ASP A 236 17.23 -0.99 -12.51
N PHE A 237 17.37 -1.21 -11.21
CA PHE A 237 17.21 -0.15 -10.22
C PHE A 237 18.25 -0.28 -9.09
N THR A 238 18.44 0.79 -8.35
CA THR A 238 19.43 0.86 -7.28
C THR A 238 18.79 1.42 -6.03
N ILE A 239 18.89 0.66 -4.95
CA ILE A 239 18.53 1.09 -3.60
C ILE A 239 19.79 1.71 -3.01
N LYS A 240 19.74 3.00 -2.72
CA LYS A 240 20.88 3.74 -2.17
C LYS A 240 20.90 3.58 -0.66
N LYS A 241 22.08 3.37 -0.08
CA LYS A 241 22.31 3.26 1.36
C LYS A 241 21.67 4.41 2.15
N ASN A 242 21.87 5.65 1.69
CA ASN A 242 21.39 6.84 2.41
C ASN A 242 19.86 6.90 2.49
N SER A 243 19.14 6.14 1.66
CA SER A 243 17.69 6.00 1.74
C SER A 243 17.25 4.98 2.80
N ILE A 244 18.16 4.14 3.30
CA ILE A 244 17.89 3.07 4.27
C ILE A 244 18.34 3.48 5.69
N SER A 245 19.46 4.19 5.81
CA SER A 245 20.15 4.42 7.10
C SER A 245 19.39 5.22 8.16
N GLU A 246 18.24 5.80 7.83
CA GLU A 246 17.39 6.52 8.80
C GLU A 246 16.38 5.60 9.50
N TYR A 247 16.32 4.32 9.12
CA TYR A 247 15.27 3.42 9.57
C TYR A 247 15.85 2.05 9.93
N ASP A 248 15.45 1.56 11.10
CA ASP A 248 15.72 0.18 11.51
C ASP A 248 14.71 -0.76 10.81
N ASN A 249 15.17 -1.95 10.42
CA ASN A 249 14.33 -3.05 9.90
C ASN A 249 13.59 -2.81 8.57
N ILE A 250 14.14 -1.98 7.67
CA ILE A 250 13.57 -1.84 6.31
C ILE A 250 13.59 -3.18 5.57
N GLN A 251 12.43 -3.55 5.04
CA GLN A 251 12.31 -4.61 4.04
C GLN A 251 11.98 -4.00 2.69
N PHE A 252 12.67 -4.48 1.66
CA PHE A 252 12.29 -4.12 0.30
C PHE A 252 11.38 -5.21 -0.27
N VAL A 253 10.10 -4.88 -0.41
CA VAL A 253 9.04 -5.82 -0.82
C VAL A 253 8.74 -5.66 -2.30
N PHE A 254 8.51 -6.78 -2.97
CA PHE A 254 8.09 -6.84 -4.37
C PHE A 254 6.82 -7.67 -4.43
N GLY A 255 5.76 -7.12 -4.98
CA GLY A 255 4.68 -7.92 -5.51
C GLY A 255 4.89 -8.13 -7.00
N ALA A 256 4.82 -9.37 -7.46
CA ALA A 256 4.94 -9.68 -8.88
C ALA A 256 3.78 -10.55 -9.35
N ARG A 257 3.24 -10.21 -10.52
CA ARG A 257 2.20 -10.98 -11.21
C ARG A 257 2.42 -11.01 -12.72
N GLN A 258 1.86 -12.00 -13.38
CA GLN A 258 1.94 -12.12 -14.83
C GLN A 258 0.99 -11.14 -15.54
N LEU A 259 1.43 -10.59 -16.67
CA LEU A 259 0.55 -9.82 -17.54
C LEU A 259 -0.33 -10.75 -18.38
N ASN A 260 -1.65 -10.49 -18.38
CA ASN A 260 -2.65 -11.19 -19.19
C ASN A 260 -2.69 -12.72 -18.97
N SER A 261 -2.52 -13.19 -17.73
CA SER A 261 -2.77 -14.60 -17.45
C SER A 261 -4.24 -14.90 -17.76
N GLN A 262 -4.49 -15.73 -18.77
CA GLN A 262 -5.84 -16.21 -18.99
C GLN A 262 -6.12 -17.24 -17.89
N LEU A 263 -7.09 -16.94 -17.03
CA LEU A 263 -7.60 -17.70 -15.87
C LEU A 263 -7.82 -19.22 -16.07
N ASN A 264 -7.62 -19.76 -17.27
CA ASN A 264 -7.92 -21.14 -17.64
C ASN A 264 -6.69 -21.98 -18.04
N SER A 265 -5.46 -21.47 -17.95
CA SER A 265 -4.27 -22.30 -18.23
C SER A 265 -3.62 -22.81 -16.95
N LEU A 266 -3.99 -24.04 -16.56
CA LEU A 266 -3.33 -24.79 -15.50
C LEU A 266 -1.84 -24.98 -15.81
N ASN A 267 -0.97 -24.48 -14.93
CA ASN A 267 0.47 -24.79 -14.78
C ASN A 267 1.47 -24.07 -15.70
N PHE A 268 1.42 -22.74 -15.82
CA PHE A 268 2.61 -22.00 -16.23
C PHE A 268 3.48 -21.67 -15.01
N GLN A 269 4.73 -22.10 -15.06
CA GLN A 269 5.80 -21.65 -14.16
C GLN A 269 6.63 -20.63 -14.95
N HIS A 270 6.73 -19.42 -14.43
CA HIS A 270 7.57 -18.38 -15.00
C HIS A 270 8.73 -18.08 -14.05
N THR A 271 9.88 -17.76 -14.62
CA THR A 271 11.07 -17.45 -13.85
C THR A 271 11.36 -15.95 -13.94
N ILE A 272 11.44 -15.30 -12.79
CA ILE A 272 12.12 -14.02 -12.66
C ILE A 272 13.58 -14.32 -12.40
N ASP A 273 14.41 -13.99 -13.37
CA ASP A 273 15.85 -13.95 -13.16
C ASP A 273 16.17 -12.63 -12.45
N MET A 274 16.63 -12.75 -11.21
CA MET A 274 17.05 -11.62 -10.40
C MET A 274 18.56 -11.67 -10.22
N LYS A 275 19.24 -10.65 -10.73
CA LYS A 275 20.67 -10.48 -10.45
C LYS A 275 20.85 -9.36 -9.45
N ILE A 276 21.19 -9.75 -8.23
CA ILE A 276 21.62 -8.82 -7.18
C ILE A 276 23.11 -8.55 -7.41
N GLN A 277 23.47 -7.28 -7.60
CA GLN A 277 24.84 -6.82 -7.66
C GLN A 277 25.10 -5.86 -6.51
N PHE A 278 25.99 -6.27 -5.61
CA PHE A 278 26.47 -5.40 -4.54
C PHE A 278 27.50 -4.43 -5.11
N LEU A 279 27.21 -3.14 -4.99
CA LEU A 279 28.16 -2.09 -5.33
C LEU A 279 28.86 -1.68 -4.04
N LEU A 280 30.07 -2.24 -3.83
CA LEU A 280 30.93 -1.79 -2.75
C LEU A 280 31.37 -0.36 -3.09
N LEU A 281 30.79 0.64 -2.41
CA LEU A 281 31.33 2.00 -2.43
C LEU A 281 32.64 1.98 -1.66
N LEU A 282 33.73 1.67 -2.36
CA LEU A 282 35.08 1.96 -1.89
C LEU A 282 35.24 3.48 -1.89
N GLN A 283 34.69 4.14 -0.86
CA GLN A 283 35.10 5.49 -0.52
C GLN A 283 36.52 5.40 0.03
N LEU A 284 37.49 5.41 -0.89
CA LEU A 284 38.86 5.83 -0.58
C LEU A 284 38.78 7.29 -0.12
N GLN A 285 38.47 7.50 1.17
CA GLN A 285 38.86 8.71 1.86
C GLN A 285 40.39 8.68 1.96
N LEU A 286 41.05 9.07 0.88
CA LEU A 286 42.40 9.59 0.94
C LEU A 286 42.29 10.96 1.63
N SER A 287 42.29 10.94 2.96
CA SER A 287 42.53 12.13 3.77
C SER A 287 43.98 12.58 3.51
N SER A 288 44.13 13.62 2.70
CA SER A 288 45.31 14.49 2.64
C SER A 288 45.25 15.51 3.77
#